data_AF-A0A6L5FBN8-F1
#
_entry.id   AF-A0A6L5FBN8-F1
#
_cell.length_a   1.000
_cell.length_b   1.000
_cell.length_c   1.000
_cell.angle_alpha   90.00
_cell.angle_beta   90.00
_cell.angle_gamma   90.00
#
_symmetry.space_group_name_H-M   'P 1'
#
loop_
_entity.id
_entity.type
_entity.pdbx_description
1 polymer ?
#
loop_
_entity_poly.entity_id
_entity_poly.type
_entity_poly.pdbx_seq_one_letter_code
_entity_poly.pdbx_strand_id
1 'polypeptide(L)'
;MRSGEKKKLTLDVITWPPEDLPFTATQAATGWHAATICQRLAAGAVGPGVVEVENAVGEERLNAFRDRGFEVIESWEGVEG
;
A
#
# COMPACT_ATOMS: atom_id res chain seq x y z
N MET A 1 22.61 -7.97 -15.43
CA MET A 1 21.94 -7.99 -16.74
C MET A 1 20.49 -8.35 -16.49
N ARG A 2 19.53 -7.42 -16.65
CA ARG A 2 18.10 -7.76 -16.54
C ARG A 2 17.74 -8.61 -17.77
N SER A 3 17.12 -9.77 -17.59
CA SER A 3 16.54 -10.50 -18.73
C SER A 3 15.57 -9.54 -19.40
N GLY A 4 15.69 -9.30 -20.71
CA GLY A 4 14.81 -8.37 -21.44
C GLY A 4 13.36 -8.84 -21.54
N GLU A 5 12.96 -9.81 -20.72
CA GLU A 5 11.66 -10.44 -20.68
C GLU A 5 10.67 -9.50 -19.99
N LYS A 6 9.62 -9.12 -20.72
CA LYS A 6 8.53 -8.33 -20.17
C LYS A 6 7.71 -9.23 -19.24
N LYS A 7 7.43 -8.74 -18.03
CA LYS A 7 6.55 -9.39 -17.06
C LYS A 7 5.45 -8.43 -16.66
N LYS A 8 4.28 -8.97 -16.38
CA LYS A 8 3.16 -8.25 -15.80
C LYS A 8 2.95 -8.77 -14.38
N LEU A 9 2.91 -7.85 -13.42
CA LEU A 9 2.47 -8.08 -12.06
C LEU A 9 1.09 -7.45 -11.91
N THR A 10 0.11 -8.23 -11.45
CA THR A 10 -1.18 -7.72 -10.97
C THR A 10 -1.22 -7.86 -9.46
N LEU A 11 -1.64 -6.80 -8.79
CA LEU A 11 -1.86 -6.75 -7.34
C LEU A 11 -3.34 -6.49 -7.09
N ASP A 12 -4.05 -7.48 -6.58
CA ASP A 12 -5.41 -7.29 -6.07
C ASP A 12 -5.33 -7.01 -4.56
N VAL A 13 -5.82 -5.84 -4.15
CA VAL A 13 -5.81 -5.39 -2.75
C VAL A 13 -7.25 -5.28 -2.27
N ILE A 14 -7.64 -6.18 -1.38
CA ILE A 14 -9.01 -6.38 -0.94
C ILE A 14 -9.11 -6.12 0.56
N THR A 15 -10.16 -5.41 0.97
CA THR A 15 -10.48 -5.18 2.38
C THR A 15 -11.98 -5.17 2.59
N TRP A 16 -12.37 -5.53 3.81
CA TRP A 16 -13.75 -5.49 4.27
C TRP A 16 -13.94 -4.42 5.34
N PRO A 17 -15.19 -3.99 5.61
CA PRO A 17 -15.48 -3.19 6.78
C PRO A 17 -15.01 -3.93 8.04
N PRO A 18 -14.34 -3.25 8.99
CA PRO A 18 -14.02 -3.83 10.29
C PRO A 18 -15.31 -4.20 11.04
N GLU A 19 -15.36 -5.39 11.65
CA GLU A 19 -16.57 -5.91 12.30
C GLU A 19 -16.97 -5.09 13.55
N ASP A 20 -15.98 -4.60 14.31
CA ASP A 20 -16.20 -3.94 15.60
C ASP A 20 -16.28 -2.41 15.53
N LEU A 21 -16.18 -1.83 14.33
CA LEU A 21 -16.11 -0.38 14.15
C LEU A 21 -17.16 0.08 13.15
N PRO A 22 -17.75 1.27 13.34
CA PRO A 22 -18.78 1.80 12.45
C PRO A 22 -18.17 2.43 11.18
N PHE A 23 -17.15 1.78 10.61
CA PHE A 23 -16.47 2.25 9.40
C PHE A 23 -16.79 1.35 8.23
N THR A 24 -17.05 1.98 7.08
CA THR A 24 -17.05 1.27 5.79
C THR A 24 -15.64 0.81 5.43
N ALA A 25 -15.55 -0.15 4.50
CA ALA A 25 -14.26 -0.59 3.94
C ALA A 25 -13.43 0.61 3.40
N THR A 26 -14.06 1.54 2.69
CA THR A 26 -13.40 2.74 2.16
C THR A 26 -12.88 3.66 3.26
N GLN A 27 -13.67 3.88 4.31
CA GLN A 27 -13.25 4.72 5.45
C GLN A 27 -12.07 4.09 6.19
N ALA A 28 -12.13 2.79 6.42
CA ALA A 28 -11.01 2.06 7.02
C ALA A 28 -9.77 2.18 6.12
N ALA A 29 -9.88 1.91 4.83
CA ALA A 29 -8.75 1.93 3.91
C ALA A 29 -8.07 3.31 3.81
N THR A 30 -8.87 4.36 3.63
CA THR A 30 -8.35 5.73 3.51
C THR A 30 -7.81 6.25 4.85
N GLY A 31 -8.50 5.95 5.96
CA GLY A 31 -8.05 6.31 7.30
C GLY A 31 -6.74 5.62 7.70
N TRP A 32 -6.59 4.33 7.40
CA TRP A 32 -5.34 3.60 7.64
C TRP A 32 -4.19 4.15 6.82
N HIS A 33 -4.42 4.45 5.55
CA HIS A 33 -3.40 5.07 4.71
C HIS A 33 -2.90 6.40 5.31
N ALA A 34 -3.81 7.27 5.75
CA ALA A 34 -3.46 8.52 6.40
C ALA A 34 -2.70 8.30 7.72
N ALA A 35 -3.14 7.37 8.55
CA ALA A 35 -2.50 7.05 9.83
C ALA A 35 -1.04 6.58 9.65
N THR A 36 -0.76 5.73 8.66
CA THR A 36 0.60 5.27 8.34
C THR A 36 1.51 6.42 7.95
N ILE A 37 1.02 7.36 7.14
CA ILE A 37 1.79 8.56 6.76
C ILE A 37 2.05 9.44 7.99
N CYS A 38 1.06 9.65 8.84
CA CYS A 38 1.22 10.38 10.09
C CYS A 38 2.28 9.75 11.01
N GLN A 39 2.31 8.42 11.11
CA GLN A 39 3.35 7.72 11.86
C GLN A 39 4.74 7.95 11.28
N ARG A 40 4.88 7.90 9.95
CA ARG A 40 6.16 8.15 9.26
C ARG A 40 6.62 9.61 9.42
N LEU A 41 5.69 10.57 9.35
CA LEU A 41 5.95 11.97 9.66
C LEU A 41 6.47 12.13 11.09
N ALA A 42 5.79 11.53 12.07
CA ALA A 42 6.19 11.57 13.47
C ALA A 42 7.56 10.92 13.72
N ALA A 43 7.91 9.88 12.96
CA ALA A 43 9.22 9.23 13.01
C ALA A 43 10.34 9.99 12.28
N GLY A 44 10.04 11.12 11.63
CA GLY A 44 11.01 11.88 10.83
C GLY A 44 11.39 11.20 9.52
N ALA A 45 10.64 10.18 9.09
CA ALA A 45 10.88 9.44 7.86
C ALA A 45 10.36 10.15 6.59
N VAL A 46 9.67 11.28 6.76
CA VAL A 46 9.19 12.15 5.68
C VAL A 46 9.83 13.53 5.86
N GLY A 47 10.42 14.06 4.79
CA GLY A 47 11.10 15.35 4.81
C GLY A 47 10.15 16.54 5.06
N PRO A 48 10.70 17.72 5.42
CA PRO A 48 9.90 18.92 5.65
C PRO A 48 9.32 19.48 4.34
N GLY A 49 8.21 20.21 4.45
CA GLY A 49 7.55 20.89 3.32
C GLY A 49 6.36 20.10 2.76
N VAL A 50 5.92 20.47 1.56
CA VAL A 50 4.86 19.76 0.85
C VAL A 50 5.49 18.56 0.15
N VAL A 51 5.06 17.36 0.54
CA VAL A 51 5.56 16.09 0.00
C VAL A 51 4.38 15.33 -0.61
N GLU A 52 4.52 14.93 -1.87
CA GLU A 52 3.57 14.05 -2.53
C GLU A 52 3.48 12.70 -1.81
N VAL A 53 2.28 12.15 -1.72
CA VAL A 53 2.03 10.95 -0.91
C VAL A 53 2.83 9.75 -1.40
N GLU A 54 3.08 9.65 -2.70
CA GLU A 54 3.89 8.63 -3.37
C GLU A 54 5.36 8.66 -2.93
N ASN A 55 5.84 9.84 -2.50
CA ASN A 55 7.18 10.01 -1.97
C ASN A 55 7.21 9.90 -0.43
N ALA A 56 6.07 10.11 0.23
CA ALA A 56 5.93 9.94 1.68
C ALA A 56 5.74 8.47 2.08
N VAL A 57 5.19 7.64 1.19
CA VAL A 57 5.11 6.18 1.39
C VAL A 57 6.49 5.55 1.33
N GLY A 58 6.79 4.68 2.29
CA GLY A 58 8.02 3.87 2.29
C GLY A 58 7.87 2.59 1.46
N GLU A 59 9.00 1.92 1.20
CA GLU A 59 9.05 0.63 0.51
C GLU A 59 8.23 -0.46 1.22
N GLU A 60 8.02 -0.32 2.53
CA GLU A 60 7.28 -1.26 3.35
C GLU A 60 5.74 -1.23 3.20
N ARG A 61 5.19 -0.37 2.32
CA ARG A 61 3.73 -0.16 2.19
C ARG A 61 2.92 -1.44 1.94
N LEU A 62 3.43 -2.34 1.10
CA LEU A 62 2.75 -3.61 0.78
C LEU A 62 2.67 -4.53 2.01
N ASN A 63 3.74 -4.58 2.80
CA ASN A 63 3.74 -5.33 4.05
C ASN A 63 2.83 -4.66 5.09
N ALA A 64 2.83 -3.32 5.16
CA ALA A 64 1.92 -2.60 6.05
C ALA A 64 0.44 -2.86 5.74
N PHE A 65 0.05 -3.00 4.47
CA PHE A 65 -1.31 -3.42 4.12
C PHE A 65 -1.60 -4.85 4.61
N ARG A 66 -0.68 -5.79 4.39
CA ARG A 66 -0.83 -7.17 4.89
C ARG A 66 -0.95 -7.23 6.40
N ASP A 67 -0.07 -6.56 7.13
CA ASP A 67 -0.07 -6.50 8.59
C ASP A 67 -1.38 -5.90 9.14
N ARG A 68 -2.03 -5.05 8.34
CA ARG A 68 -3.30 -4.41 8.71
C ARG A 68 -4.52 -5.27 8.39
N GLY A 69 -4.34 -6.43 7.76
CA GLY A 69 -5.39 -7.39 7.44
C GLY A 69 -6.00 -7.21 6.05
N PHE A 70 -5.36 -6.43 5.16
CA PHE A 70 -5.74 -6.41 3.75
C PHE A 70 -5.31 -7.73 3.12
N GLU A 71 -6.20 -8.31 2.32
CA GLU A 71 -5.82 -9.40 1.44
C GLU A 71 -5.09 -8.81 0.24
N VAL A 72 -3.85 -9.25 0.02
CA VAL A 72 -3.02 -8.83 -1.11
C VAL A 72 -2.67 -10.07 -1.93
N ILE A 73 -3.26 -10.18 -3.11
CA ILE A 73 -3.02 -11.28 -4.04
C ILE A 73 -2.04 -10.78 -5.11
N GLU A 74 -0.91 -11.46 -5.23
CA GLU A 74 0.08 -11.19 -6.28
C GLU A 74 -0.03 -12.24 -7.39
N SER A 75 -0.18 -11.80 -8.64
CA SER A 75 -0.14 -12.68 -9.81
C SER A 75 0.86 -12.18 -10.86
N TRP A 76 1.65 -13.11 -11.41
CA TRP A 76 2.67 -12.83 -12.41
C TRP A 76 2.33 -13.51 -13.73
N GLU A 77 2.31 -12.73 -14.81
CA GLU A 77 2.11 -13.20 -16.17
C GLU A 77 3.33 -12.84 -17.03
N GLY A 78 3.80 -13.80 -17.84
CA GLY A 78 4.77 -13.51 -18.91
C GLY A 78 4.07 -12.72 -20.00
N VAL A 79 4.67 -11.62 -20.45
CA VAL A 79 4.13 -10.82 -21.55
C VAL A 79 4.96 -11.14 -22.79
N GLU A 80 4.37 -11.86 -23.75
CA GLU A 80 5.04 -12.08 -25.04
C GLU A 80 5.36 -10.73 -25.71
N GLY A 81 6.59 -10.64 -26.22
CA GLY A 81 7.29 -9.40 -26.55
C GLY A 81 6.85 -8.76 -27.85
#